data_AF-A0A2A2S006-F1
#
_entry.id   AF-A0A2A2S006-F1
#
_cell.length_a   1.000
_cell.length_b   1.000
_cell.length_c   1.000
_cell.angle_alpha   90.00
_cell.angle_beta   90.00
_cell.angle_gamma   90.00
#
_symmetry.space_group_name_H-M   'P 1'
#
loop_
_entity.id
_entity.type
_entity.pdbx_description
1 polymer ?
#
loop_
_entity_poly.entity_id
_entity_poly.type
_entity_poly.pdbx_seq_one_letter_code
_entity_poly.pdbx_strand_id
1 'polypeptide(L)'
;MNKNLIAIVSIIALVIVGWVFYNILFNKSNSTDISAIKDQVQSGQYDFDEGKRLMDSEKYAEAEKHFLAVLQHKDNLGKESYINTLVNLGVCCAQQQKLADAEKYWKEAADLGDETAKNNLALLHKAG
;
A
#
# COMPACT_ATOMS: atom_id res chain seq x y z
N MET A 1 14.14 -29.59 57.40
CA MET A 1 13.24 -29.04 56.37
C MET A 1 11.90 -29.77 56.46
N ASN A 2 10.79 -29.07 56.71
CA ASN A 2 9.48 -29.69 56.94
C ASN A 2 8.97 -30.37 55.65
N LYS A 3 8.51 -31.62 55.73
CA LYS A 3 7.95 -32.36 54.58
C LYS A 3 6.84 -31.57 53.88
N ASN A 4 6.06 -30.80 54.64
CA ASN A 4 5.01 -29.93 54.11
C ASN A 4 5.59 -28.75 53.29
N LEU A 5 6.73 -28.20 53.71
CA LEU A 5 7.40 -27.11 53.00
C LEU A 5 7.95 -27.58 51.65
N ILE A 6 8.54 -28.79 51.61
CA ILE A 6 9.05 -29.38 50.36
C ILE A 6 7.89 -29.61 49.38
N ALA A 7 6.77 -30.16 49.86
CA ALA A 7 5.59 -30.40 49.03
C ALA A 7 5.03 -29.11 48.41
N ILE A 8 4.95 -28.02 49.19
CA ILE A 8 4.46 -26.72 48.71
C ILE A 8 5.38 -26.15 47.62
N VAL A 9 6.70 -26.21 47.81
CA VAL A 9 7.66 -25.70 46.82
C VAL A 9 7.59 -26.50 45.52
N SER A 10 7.40 -27.82 45.58
CA SER A 10 7.25 -28.66 44.39
C SER A 10 5.99 -28.33 43.60
N ILE A 11 4.88 -28.03 44.26
CA ILE A 11 3.61 -27.66 43.59
C ILE A 11 3.76 -26.32 42.87
N ILE A 12 4.36 -25.32 43.53
CA ILE A 12 4.59 -23.99 42.93
C ILE A 12 5.48 -24.11 41.68
N ALA A 13 6.53 -24.94 41.74
CA ALA A 13 7.41 -25.17 40.60
C ALA A 13 6.65 -25.78 39.39
N LEU A 14 5.76 -26.75 39.63
CA LEU A 14 4.96 -27.37 38.57
C LEU A 14 3.95 -26.41 37.94
N VAL A 15 3.34 -25.53 38.75
CA VAL A 15 2.43 -24.49 38.24
C VAL A 15 3.17 -23.48 37.35
N ILE A 16 4.38 -23.06 37.75
CA ILE A 16 5.21 -22.13 36.96
C ILE A 16 5.64 -22.81 35.65
N VAL A 17 6.14 -24.04 35.71
CA VAL A 17 6.57 -24.78 34.51
C VAL A 17 5.39 -25.01 33.57
N GLY A 18 4.22 -25.39 34.10
CA GLY A 18 2.99 -25.53 33.32
C GLY A 18 2.54 -24.22 32.68
N TRP A 19 2.61 -23.10 33.39
CA TRP A 19 2.28 -21.78 32.87
C TRP A 19 3.23 -21.35 31.75
N VAL A 20 4.55 -21.51 31.93
CA VAL A 20 5.56 -21.21 30.90
C VAL A 20 5.38 -22.11 29.68
N PHE A 21 5.17 -23.42 29.89
CA PHE A 21 4.97 -24.38 28.81
C PHE A 21 3.67 -24.13 28.04
N TYR A 22 2.58 -23.81 28.75
CA TYR A 22 1.32 -23.39 28.15
C TYR A 22 1.49 -22.12 27.31
N ASN A 23 2.25 -21.15 27.82
CA ASN A 23 2.55 -19.92 27.09
C ASN A 23 3.36 -20.22 25.81
N ILE A 24 4.34 -21.12 25.87
CA ILE A 24 5.16 -21.47 24.69
C ILE A 24 4.34 -22.23 23.63
N LEU A 25 3.50 -23.20 24.05
CA LEU A 25 2.76 -24.05 23.11
C LEU A 25 1.46 -23.43 22.62
N PHE A 26 0.78 -22.64 23.46
CA PHE A 26 -0.59 -22.19 23.23
C PHE A 26 -0.77 -20.67 23.25
N ASN A 27 0.22 -19.88 23.73
CA ASN A 27 0.17 -18.42 23.53
C ASN A 27 0.71 -18.06 22.15
N LYS A 28 -0.14 -18.28 21.16
CA LYS A 28 0.04 -17.76 19.81
C LYS A 28 -0.74 -16.46 19.70
N SER A 29 -0.13 -15.32 20.03
CA SER A 29 -0.37 -14.04 19.33
C SER A 29 0.52 -12.92 19.89
N ASN A 30 1.66 -12.69 19.24
CA ASN A 30 2.22 -11.35 19.03
C ASN A 30 2.60 -11.20 17.55
N SER A 31 1.84 -11.85 16.66
CA SER A 31 1.81 -11.46 15.25
C SER A 31 0.83 -10.30 15.10
N THR A 32 1.05 -9.22 15.84
CA THR A 32 0.37 -7.97 15.56
C THR A 32 0.79 -7.58 14.14
N ASP A 33 -0.09 -7.84 13.20
CA ASP A 33 -0.15 -7.20 11.89
C ASP A 33 1.11 -7.18 11.03
N ILE A 34 2.00 -8.18 11.04
CA ILE A 34 2.99 -8.20 9.94
C ILE A 34 2.27 -8.34 8.59
N SER A 35 1.17 -9.09 8.50
CA SER A 35 0.35 -9.15 7.30
C SER A 35 -0.41 -7.85 7.03
N ALA A 36 -1.06 -7.22 8.01
CA ALA A 36 -1.81 -5.99 7.75
C ALA A 36 -0.91 -4.76 7.58
N ILE A 37 0.26 -4.70 8.23
CA ILE A 37 1.31 -3.73 7.95
C ILE A 37 1.91 -4.00 6.57
N LYS A 38 2.15 -5.26 6.20
CA LYS A 38 2.65 -5.58 4.86
C LYS A 38 1.63 -5.25 3.78
N ASP A 39 0.35 -5.47 4.03
CA ASP A 39 -0.73 -5.04 3.15
C ASP A 39 -0.79 -3.52 3.09
N GLN A 40 -0.74 -2.78 4.21
CA GLN A 40 -0.66 -1.31 4.21
C GLN A 40 0.61 -0.75 3.54
N VAL A 41 1.73 -1.48 3.61
CA VAL A 41 3.02 -1.13 3.02
C VAL A 41 3.09 -1.56 1.53
N GLN A 42 2.25 -2.49 1.08
CA GLN A 42 2.16 -2.95 -0.32
C GLN A 42 0.91 -2.44 -1.08
N SER A 43 -0.13 -1.91 -0.44
CA SER A 43 -1.48 -1.78 -1.04
C SER A 43 -1.69 -0.58 -1.97
N GLY A 44 -0.65 0.06 -2.48
CA GLY A 44 -0.77 1.17 -3.43
C GLY A 44 -0.61 2.56 -2.84
N GLN A 45 -0.67 2.77 -1.51
CA GLN A 45 -0.32 4.09 -0.95
C GLN A 45 1.19 4.35 -1.04
N TYR A 46 2.02 3.36 -0.69
CA TYR A 46 3.47 3.44 -0.83
C TYR A 46 3.89 3.72 -2.28
N ASP A 47 3.36 2.95 -3.23
CA ASP A 47 3.66 3.14 -4.65
C ASP A 47 3.14 4.49 -5.17
N PHE A 48 2.00 4.97 -4.69
CA PHE A 48 1.51 6.30 -5.06
C PHE A 48 2.45 7.41 -4.58
N ASP A 49 2.88 7.35 -3.32
CA ASP A 49 3.78 8.34 -2.73
C ASP A 49 5.17 8.31 -3.39
N GLU A 50 5.70 7.12 -3.68
CA GLU A 50 6.97 6.97 -4.37
C GLU A 50 6.88 7.42 -5.84
N GLY A 51 5.78 7.07 -6.53
CA GLY A 51 5.48 7.58 -7.87
C GLY A 51 5.49 9.11 -7.92
N LYS A 52 4.89 9.77 -6.93
CA LYS A 52 4.88 11.23 -6.83
C LYS A 52 6.29 11.80 -6.61
N ARG A 53 7.10 11.22 -5.72
CA ARG A 53 8.49 11.65 -5.49
C ARG A 53 9.35 11.50 -6.75
N LEU A 54 9.11 10.44 -7.51
CA LEU A 54 9.80 10.20 -8.78
C LEU A 54 9.40 11.23 -9.83
N MET A 55 8.12 11.63 -9.91
CA MET A 55 7.68 12.76 -10.74
C MET A 55 8.36 14.07 -10.34
N ASP A 56 8.45 14.36 -9.03
CA ASP A 56 9.16 15.55 -8.52
C ASP A 56 10.66 15.53 -8.89
N SER A 57 11.21 14.34 -9.11
CA SER A 57 12.60 14.12 -9.57
C SER A 57 12.71 13.97 -11.10
N GLU A 58 11.65 14.25 -11.85
CA GLU A 58 11.54 14.10 -13.32
C GLU A 58 11.81 12.67 -13.85
N LYS A 59 11.71 11.67 -12.97
CA LYS A 59 11.88 10.25 -13.27
C LYS A 59 10.56 9.60 -13.69
N TYR A 60 10.02 10.06 -14.81
CA TYR A 60 8.67 9.73 -15.25
C TYR A 60 8.48 8.25 -15.62
N ALA A 61 9.51 7.59 -16.14
CA ALA A 61 9.45 6.17 -16.50
C ALA A 61 9.39 5.26 -15.27
N GLU A 62 10.11 5.60 -14.19
CA GLU A 62 10.00 4.92 -12.91
C GLU A 62 8.67 5.23 -12.21
N ALA A 63 8.25 6.50 -12.19
CA ALA A 63 6.99 6.93 -11.61
C ALA A 63 5.79 6.18 -12.21
N GLU A 64 5.76 6.02 -13.53
CA GLU A 64 4.73 5.26 -14.23
C GLU A 64 4.63 3.81 -13.74
N LYS A 65 5.77 3.13 -13.51
CA LYS A 65 5.77 1.76 -12.99
C LYS A 65 5.12 1.68 -11.62
N HIS A 66 5.38 2.65 -10.75
CA HIS A 66 4.77 2.70 -9.43
C HIS A 66 3.26 2.96 -9.53
N PHE A 67 2.81 3.95 -10.32
CA PHE A 67 1.37 4.16 -10.49
C PHE A 67 0.65 2.98 -11.15
N LEU A 68 1.30 2.24 -12.06
CA LEU A 68 0.76 0.98 -12.59
C LEU A 68 0.64 -0.09 -11.51
N ALA A 69 1.57 -0.15 -10.55
CA ALA A 69 1.47 -1.05 -9.39
C ALA A 69 0.27 -0.67 -8.50
N VAL A 70 0.01 0.63 -8.29
CA VAL A 70 -1.20 1.11 -7.59
C VAL A 70 -2.46 0.52 -8.22
N LEU A 71 -2.57 0.57 -9.56
CA LEU A 71 -3.73 0.04 -10.29
C LEU A 71 -3.91 -1.48 -10.21
N GLN A 72 -2.88 -2.26 -9.82
CA GLN A 72 -3.04 -3.70 -9.58
C GLN A 72 -3.97 -4.00 -8.39
N HIS A 73 -4.11 -3.03 -7.48
CA HIS A 73 -4.98 -3.10 -6.32
C HIS A 73 -6.22 -2.21 -6.46
N LYS A 74 -6.69 -1.96 -7.70
CA LYS A 74 -7.84 -1.08 -8.01
C LYS A 74 -9.09 -1.34 -7.17
N ASP A 75 -9.37 -2.59 -6.82
CA ASP A 75 -10.57 -2.96 -6.06
C ASP A 75 -10.53 -2.44 -4.61
N ASN A 76 -9.35 -2.10 -4.12
CA ASN A 76 -9.10 -1.53 -2.79
C ASN A 76 -8.89 -0.01 -2.82
N LEU A 77 -8.92 0.61 -4.01
CA LEU A 77 -8.72 2.05 -4.16
C LEU A 77 -10.03 2.80 -3.98
N GLY A 78 -9.99 3.85 -3.15
CA GLY A 78 -11.05 4.85 -3.14
C GLY A 78 -11.14 5.54 -4.50
N LYS A 79 -12.35 5.96 -4.89
CA LYS A 79 -12.60 6.62 -6.18
C LYS A 79 -11.62 7.77 -6.45
N GLU A 80 -11.37 8.60 -5.44
CA GLU A 80 -10.44 9.74 -5.55
C GLU A 80 -8.99 9.30 -5.80
N SER A 81 -8.49 8.30 -5.05
CA SER A 81 -7.16 7.74 -5.25
C SER A 81 -6.99 7.11 -6.63
N TYR A 82 -8.03 6.43 -7.14
CA TYR A 82 -8.04 5.87 -8.49
C TYR A 82 -7.92 6.97 -9.55
N ILE A 83 -8.76 8.01 -9.45
CA ILE A 83 -8.71 9.18 -10.34
C ILE A 83 -7.33 9.85 -10.31
N ASN A 84 -6.80 10.14 -9.12
CA ASN A 84 -5.50 10.79 -8.98
C ASN A 84 -4.36 9.94 -9.60
N THR A 85 -4.45 8.61 -9.46
CA THR A 85 -3.49 7.68 -10.07
C THR A 85 -3.54 7.75 -11.59
N LEU A 86 -4.74 7.78 -12.19
CA LEU A 86 -4.92 7.95 -13.63
C LEU A 86 -4.39 9.30 -14.13
N VAL A 87 -4.66 10.39 -13.40
CA VAL A 87 -4.13 11.73 -13.74
C VAL A 87 -2.61 11.73 -13.80
N ASN A 88 -1.96 11.17 -12.77
CA ASN A 88 -0.50 11.12 -12.69
C ASN A 88 0.12 10.17 -13.73
N LEU A 89 -0.52 9.05 -14.04
CA LEU A 89 -0.13 8.18 -15.16
C LEU A 89 -0.15 8.96 -16.48
N GLY A 90 -1.22 9.72 -16.73
CA GLY A 90 -1.31 10.54 -17.93
C GLY A 90 -0.16 11.56 -18.02
N VAL A 91 0.20 12.21 -16.91
CA VAL A 91 1.35 13.12 -16.86
C VAL A 91 2.66 12.38 -17.15
N CYS A 92 2.88 11.23 -16.52
CA CYS A 92 4.09 10.41 -16.75
C CYS A 92 4.22 9.99 -18.22
N CYS A 93 3.12 9.58 -18.86
CA CYS A 93 3.10 9.22 -20.28
C CYS A 93 3.37 10.43 -21.17
N ALA A 94 2.75 11.58 -20.90
CA ALA A 94 2.93 12.79 -21.69
C ALA A 94 4.38 13.31 -21.66
N GLN A 95 5.03 13.29 -20.48
CA GLN A 95 6.43 13.68 -20.33
C GLN A 95 7.39 12.75 -21.08
N GLN A 96 6.99 11.49 -21.29
CA GLN A 96 7.71 10.52 -22.11
C GLN A 96 7.30 10.55 -23.60
N GLN A 97 6.53 11.56 -24.04
CA GLN A 97 5.99 11.67 -25.41
C GLN A 97 5.06 10.52 -25.83
N LYS A 98 4.54 9.75 -24.87
CA LYS A 98 3.55 8.69 -25.08
C LYS A 98 2.14 9.29 -25.05
N LEU A 99 1.85 10.15 -26.02
CA LEU A 99 0.64 10.99 -26.02
C LEU A 99 -0.66 10.19 -26.10
N ALA A 100 -0.68 9.07 -26.84
CA ALA A 100 -1.84 8.20 -26.93
C ALA A 100 -2.19 7.52 -25.59
N ASP A 101 -1.16 7.10 -24.83
CA ASP A 101 -1.35 6.53 -23.50
C ASP A 101 -1.80 7.61 -22.50
N ALA A 102 -1.22 8.81 -22.59
CA ALA A 102 -1.62 9.95 -21.78
C ALA A 102 -3.09 10.31 -21.99
N GLU A 103 -3.53 10.38 -23.26
CA GLU A 103 -4.91 10.64 -23.63
C GLU A 103 -5.86 9.59 -23.04
N LYS A 104 -5.49 8.32 -23.12
CA LYS A 104 -6.29 7.22 -22.57
C LYS A 104 -6.53 7.40 -21.07
N TYR A 105 -5.48 7.64 -20.29
CA TYR A 105 -5.59 7.77 -18.84
C TYR A 105 -6.35 9.04 -18.43
N TRP A 106 -6.06 10.18 -19.07
CA TRP A 106 -6.79 11.41 -18.77
C TRP A 106 -8.26 11.33 -19.21
N LYS A 107 -8.59 10.65 -20.31
CA LYS A 107 -9.98 10.44 -20.72
C LYS A 107 -10.76 9.67 -19.66
N GLU A 108 -10.19 8.60 -19.14
CA GLU A 108 -10.83 7.83 -18.08
C GLU A 108 -11.04 8.66 -16.79
N ALA A 109 -10.03 9.43 -16.37
CA ALA A 109 -10.16 10.33 -15.22
C ALA A 109 -11.20 11.45 -15.47
N ALA A 110 -11.25 12.02 -16.68
CA ALA A 110 -12.21 13.04 -17.07
C ALA A 110 -13.66 12.51 -17.08
N ASP A 111 -13.87 11.29 -17.58
CA ASP A 111 -15.16 10.58 -17.57
C ASP A 111 -15.64 10.31 -16.13
N LEU A 112 -14.70 10.14 -15.18
CA LEU A 112 -14.99 10.04 -13.75
C LEU A 112 -15.26 11.38 -13.05
N GLY A 113 -15.09 12.49 -13.78
CA GLY A 113 -15.41 13.85 -13.35
C GLY A 113 -14.22 14.73 -13.01
N ASP A 114 -12.98 14.29 -13.23
CA ASP A 114 -11.79 15.06 -12.85
C ASP A 114 -11.54 16.26 -13.78
N GLU A 115 -11.47 17.46 -13.20
CA GLU A 115 -11.25 18.70 -13.95
C GLU A 115 -9.79 18.86 -14.42
N THR A 116 -8.81 18.33 -13.67
CA THR A 116 -7.40 18.37 -14.07
C THR A 116 -7.18 17.54 -15.33
N ALA A 117 -7.77 16.35 -15.39
CA ALA A 117 -7.72 15.48 -16.54
C ALA A 117 -8.39 16.11 -17.78
N LYS A 118 -9.56 16.74 -17.62
CA LYS A 118 -10.24 17.47 -18.71
C LYS A 118 -9.35 18.58 -19.28
N ASN A 119 -8.70 19.35 -18.40
CA ASN A 119 -7.79 20.40 -18.81
C ASN A 119 -6.58 19.84 -19.55
N ASN A 120 -5.98 18.75 -19.06
CA ASN A 120 -4.84 18.10 -19.69
C ASN A 120 -5.20 17.54 -21.08
N LEU A 121 -6.38 16.92 -21.26
CA LEU A 121 -6.87 16.50 -22.57
C LEU A 121 -7.06 17.69 -23.52
N ALA A 122 -7.68 18.76 -23.04
CA ALA A 122 -7.90 19.95 -23.86
C ALA A 122 -6.58 20.59 -24.31
N LEU A 123 -5.53 20.55 -23.47
CA LEU A 123 -4.19 20.98 -23.84
C LEU A 123 -3.54 20.03 -24.85
N LEU A 124 -3.67 18.72 -24.64
CA LEU A 124 -3.13 17.71 -25.55
C LEU A 124 -3.71 17.84 -26.96
N HIS A 125 -5.03 17.98 -27.08
CA HIS A 125 -5.73 18.15 -28.36
C HIS A 125 -5.46 19.49 -29.05
N LYS A 126 -5.02 20.52 -28.32
CA LYS A 126 -4.59 21.79 -28.92
C LYS A 126 -3.16 21.74 -29.46
N ALA A 127 -2.35 20.83 -28.93
CA ALA A 127 -0.94 20.69 -29.29
C ALA A 127 -0.69 19.73 -30.47
N GLY A 128 -1.65 18.87 -30.80
CA GLY A 128 -1.64 18.01 -31.99
C GLY A 128 -2.41 18.61 -33.15
#